data_AF-A0A397UZS9-F1
#
_entry.id   AF-A0A397UZS9-F1
#
_cell.length_a   1.000
_cell.length_b   1.000
_cell.length_c   1.000
_cell.angle_alpha   90.00
_cell.angle_beta   90.00
_cell.angle_gamma   90.00
#
_symmetry.space_group_name_H-M   'P 1'
#
loop_
_entity.id
_entity.type
_entity.pdbx_description
1 polymer ?
#
loop_
_entity_poly.entity_id
_entity_poly.type
_entity_poly.pdbx_seq_one_letter_code
_entity_poly.pdbx_strand_id
1 'polypeptide(L)'
;MPILVFDWNDAGFNDVPTAPGFRNGITGQTKAAIVENLTANGATNYNNLVFTFQSGFAIGEWSRQIRVNIPWVTNQSGVQNVCNSVTRINQITYFDTDDADDTEPLTTFDIENFSHVFY
;
A
#
# COMPACT_ATOMS: atom_id res chain seq x y z
N MET A 1 -13.19 7.33 -1.55
CA MET A 1 -11.86 7.13 -2.17
C MET A 1 -10.98 6.39 -1.17
N PRO A 2 -10.55 5.14 -1.44
CA PRO A 2 -9.71 4.41 -0.50
C PRO A 2 -8.24 4.85 -0.57
N ILE A 3 -7.55 4.64 0.55
CA ILE A 3 -6.17 5.09 0.78
C ILE A 3 -5.34 3.90 1.24
N LEU A 4 -4.11 3.80 0.76
CA LEU A 4 -3.06 2.97 1.37
C LEU A 4 -2.03 3.88 2.04
N VAL A 5 -1.69 3.56 3.28
CA VAL A 5 -0.65 4.21 4.06
C VAL A 5 0.44 3.18 4.33
N PHE A 6 1.66 3.49 3.94
CA PHE A 6 2.82 2.61 4.06
C PHE A 6 3.71 3.02 5.22
N ASP A 7 4.04 2.06 6.07
CA ASP A 7 5.16 2.14 7.00
C ASP A 7 6.33 1.35 6.40
N TRP A 8 7.20 2.07 5.67
CA TRP A 8 8.34 1.47 5.00
C TRP A 8 9.39 1.02 6.00
N ASN A 9 10.00 -0.13 5.72
CA ASN A 9 11.19 -0.56 6.41
C ASN A 9 12.40 -0.27 5.52
N ASP A 10 13.11 0.82 5.82
CA ASP A 10 14.27 1.24 5.04
C ASP A 10 15.39 0.19 5.04
N ALA A 11 15.52 -0.61 6.11
CA ALA A 11 16.46 -1.71 6.16
C ALA A 11 16.06 -2.88 5.24
N GLY A 12 14.78 -2.99 4.85
CA GLY A 12 14.32 -3.89 3.79
C GLY A 12 14.78 -3.50 2.39
N PHE A 13 15.19 -2.25 2.19
CA PHE A 13 15.80 -1.77 0.96
C PHE A 13 17.31 -1.61 1.09
N ASN A 14 17.92 -2.16 2.13
CA ASN A 14 19.33 -1.95 2.42
C ASN A 14 20.02 -3.27 2.73
N ASP A 15 20.88 -3.75 1.83
CA ASP A 15 21.64 -4.99 2.06
C ASP A 15 23.02 -4.92 1.35
N VAL A 16 23.78 -3.89 1.70
CA VAL A 16 24.89 -3.39 0.88
C VAL A 16 26.05 -4.39 0.75
N PRO A 17 26.87 -4.26 -0.29
CA PRO A 17 28.16 -3.65 0.10
C PRO A 17 28.38 -2.21 -0.36
N THR A 18 28.01 -1.83 -1.60
CA THR A 18 28.43 -0.51 -2.16
C THR A 18 27.39 0.37 -2.87
N ALA A 19 26.09 0.08 -2.83
CA ALA A 19 25.09 1.03 -3.34
C ALA A 19 23.93 1.24 -2.32
N PRO A 20 23.80 2.45 -1.74
CA PRO A 20 22.75 2.73 -0.77
C PRO A 20 21.34 2.64 -1.39
N GLY A 21 20.40 1.97 -0.71
CA GLY A 21 18.98 1.98 -1.07
C GLY A 21 18.49 0.87 -2.02
N PHE A 22 19.26 -0.22 -2.19
CA PHE A 22 18.84 -1.42 -2.91
C PHE A 22 18.64 -2.64 -1.99
N ARG A 23 17.52 -3.34 -2.16
CA ARG A 23 17.29 -4.65 -1.54
C ARG A 23 18.26 -5.70 -2.11
N ASN A 24 18.93 -6.45 -1.24
CA ASN A 24 19.95 -7.45 -1.59
C ASN A 24 21.09 -6.91 -2.49
N GLY A 25 21.32 -5.59 -2.52
CA GLY A 25 22.28 -4.96 -3.44
C GLY A 25 21.91 -5.05 -4.93
N ILE A 26 20.68 -5.47 -5.27
CA ILE A 26 20.24 -5.67 -6.65
C ILE A 26 19.64 -4.38 -7.21
N THR A 27 20.20 -3.88 -8.32
CA THR A 27 19.70 -2.70 -9.02
C THR A 27 18.23 -2.88 -9.42
N GLY A 28 17.41 -1.85 -9.18
CA GLY A 28 15.98 -1.85 -9.48
C GLY A 28 15.09 -2.34 -8.33
N GLN A 29 15.63 -2.99 -7.30
CA GLN A 29 14.87 -3.35 -6.10
C GLN A 29 14.85 -2.21 -5.07
N THR A 30 14.17 -1.12 -5.44
CA THR A 30 14.13 0.13 -4.66
C THR A 30 12.73 0.48 -4.20
N LYS A 31 12.61 1.37 -3.20
CA LYS A 31 11.32 1.99 -2.85
C LYS A 31 10.69 2.70 -4.05
N ALA A 32 11.51 3.35 -4.89
CA ALA A 32 11.04 4.03 -6.10
C ALA A 32 10.35 3.07 -7.08
N ALA A 33 10.85 1.85 -7.25
CA ALA A 33 10.21 0.84 -8.12
C ALA A 33 8.82 0.42 -7.61
N ILE A 34 8.60 0.38 -6.28
CA ILE A 34 7.28 0.11 -5.71
C ILE A 34 6.34 1.31 -5.95
N VAL A 35 6.83 2.54 -5.77
CA VAL A 35 6.08 3.77 -6.03
C VAL A 35 5.70 3.89 -7.52
N GLU A 36 6.62 3.59 -8.43
CA GLU A 36 6.38 3.54 -9.87
C GLU A 36 5.34 2.47 -10.21
N ASN A 37 5.40 1.29 -9.58
CA ASN A 37 4.39 0.26 -9.78
C ASN A 37 2.99 0.69 -9.29
N LEU A 38 2.91 1.35 -8.14
CA LEU A 38 1.65 1.91 -7.61
C LEU A 38 1.05 2.94 -8.58
N THR A 39 1.86 3.92 -9.00
CA THR A 39 1.41 5.01 -9.87
C THR A 39 1.08 4.54 -11.28
N ALA A 40 1.83 3.59 -11.84
CA ALA A 40 1.51 2.94 -13.11
C ALA A 40 0.17 2.18 -13.07
N ASN A 41 -0.27 1.76 -11.89
CA ASN A 41 -1.54 1.07 -11.67
C ASN A 41 -2.65 2.00 -11.12
N GLY A 42 -2.52 3.30 -11.36
CA GLY A 42 -3.59 4.28 -11.13
C GLY A 42 -3.66 4.84 -9.70
N ALA A 43 -2.67 4.58 -8.86
CA ALA A 43 -2.57 5.23 -7.57
C ALA A 43 -2.11 6.69 -7.72
N THR A 44 -2.71 7.62 -6.98
CA THR A 44 -2.18 8.98 -6.81
C THR A 44 -1.22 9.00 -5.63
N ASN A 45 0.00 9.44 -5.86
CA ASN A 45 1.06 9.51 -4.85
C ASN A 45 1.13 10.93 -4.23
N TYR A 46 1.11 11.02 -2.90
CA TYR A 46 1.25 12.31 -2.20
C TYR A 46 2.66 12.57 -1.68
N ASN A 47 3.30 11.57 -1.09
CA ASN A 47 4.58 11.72 -0.39
C ASN A 47 5.35 10.40 -0.25
N ASN A 48 5.11 9.45 -1.15
CA ASN A 48 5.58 8.07 -1.11
C ASN A 48 5.11 7.27 0.11
N LEU A 49 4.29 7.83 1.01
CA LEU A 49 3.71 7.12 2.15
C LEU A 49 2.22 6.90 1.96
N VAL A 50 1.54 7.92 1.44
CA VAL A 50 0.08 7.94 1.25
C VAL A 50 -0.23 7.85 -0.24
N PHE A 51 -1.06 6.86 -0.59
CA PHE A 51 -1.53 6.61 -1.93
C PHE A 51 -3.05 6.53 -1.95
N THR A 52 -3.71 7.30 -2.80
CA THR A 52 -5.16 7.18 -3.00
C THR A 52 -5.45 6.41 -4.28
N PHE A 53 -6.55 5.68 -4.27
CA PHE A 53 -7.05 4.93 -5.42
C PHE A 53 -8.47 5.37 -5.74
N GLN A 54 -8.86 5.28 -7.01
CA GLN A 54 -10.21 5.65 -7.44
C GLN A 54 -11.29 4.78 -6.78
N SER A 55 -10.98 3.51 -6.50
CA SER A 55 -11.92 2.56 -5.90
C SER A 55 -11.20 1.43 -5.15
N GLY A 56 -11.94 0.70 -4.30
CA GLY A 56 -11.38 -0.48 -3.62
C GLY A 56 -11.02 -1.60 -4.59
N PHE A 57 -11.72 -1.67 -5.73
CA PHE A 57 -11.39 -2.57 -6.83
C PHE A 57 -10.00 -2.30 -7.40
N ALA A 58 -9.61 -1.03 -7.56
CA ALA A 58 -8.27 -0.68 -8.06
C ALA A 58 -7.14 -1.13 -7.09
N ILE A 59 -7.38 -1.06 -5.77
CA ILE A 59 -6.46 -1.62 -4.77
C ILE A 59 -6.35 -3.14 -4.92
N GLY A 60 -7.49 -3.82 -5.11
CA GLY A 60 -7.53 -5.27 -5.32
C GLY A 60 -6.75 -5.69 -6.57
N GLU A 61 -6.94 -5.00 -7.69
CA GLU A 61 -6.19 -5.27 -8.92
C GLU A 61 -4.69 -5.01 -8.74
N TRP A 62 -4.31 -3.89 -8.12
CA TRP A 62 -2.89 -3.63 -7.81
C TRP A 62 -2.28 -4.73 -6.92
N SER A 63 -2.98 -5.16 -5.86
CA SER A 63 -2.54 -6.24 -4.96
C SER A 63 -2.33 -7.58 -5.70
N ARG A 64 -3.14 -7.86 -6.72
CA ARG A 64 -2.98 -9.04 -7.57
C ARG A 64 -1.76 -8.91 -8.51
N GLN A 65 -1.52 -7.71 -9.02
CA GLN A 65 -0.51 -7.46 -10.04
C GLN A 65 0.90 -7.23 -9.47
N ILE A 66 1.03 -6.67 -8.26
CA ILE A 66 2.34 -6.39 -7.65
C ILE A 66 3.22 -7.64 -7.55
N ARG A 67 2.63 -8.79 -7.23
CA ARG A 67 3.34 -10.09 -7.16
C ARG A 67 3.84 -10.58 -8.52
N VAL A 68 3.23 -10.11 -9.61
CA VAL A 68 3.65 -10.43 -10.99
C VAL A 68 4.66 -9.41 -11.49
N ASN A 69 4.40 -8.13 -11.26
CA ASN A 69 5.20 -7.02 -11.77
C ASN A 69 6.55 -6.87 -11.05
N ILE A 70 6.55 -7.04 -9.72
CA ILE A 70 7.73 -6.88 -8.86
C ILE A 70 7.76 -7.97 -7.76
N PRO A 71 7.89 -9.26 -8.11
CA PRO A 71 7.81 -10.38 -7.16
C PRO A 71 8.79 -10.29 -5.99
N TRP A 72 9.89 -9.55 -6.14
CA TRP A 72 10.92 -9.39 -5.10
C TRP A 72 10.44 -8.66 -3.85
N VAL A 73 9.30 -7.96 -3.88
CA VAL A 73 8.79 -7.20 -2.72
C VAL A 73 8.23 -8.10 -1.62
N THR A 74 7.91 -9.35 -1.93
CA THR A 74 7.35 -10.28 -0.94
C THR A 74 8.41 -10.72 0.08
N ASN A 75 7.96 -11.26 1.21
CA ASN A 75 8.84 -11.84 2.22
C ASN A 75 9.81 -12.86 1.60
N GLN A 76 11.07 -12.78 2.04
CA GLN A 76 12.14 -13.67 1.62
C GLN A 76 12.94 -14.10 2.85
N SER A 77 13.32 -15.38 2.90
CA SER A 77 14.10 -15.91 4.02
C SER A 77 15.44 -15.20 4.13
N GLY A 78 15.78 -14.73 5.33
CA GLY A 78 17.04 -14.04 5.61
C GLY A 78 17.11 -12.58 5.15
N VAL A 79 16.07 -12.06 4.50
CA VAL A 79 16.01 -10.67 4.03
C VAL A 79 14.89 -9.93 4.76
N GLN A 80 15.18 -8.75 5.30
CA GLN A 80 14.16 -7.96 5.98
C GLN A 80 13.02 -7.58 5.02
N ASN A 81 11.79 -7.39 5.49
CA ASN A 81 10.68 -6.97 4.63
C ASN A 81 10.84 -5.51 4.20
N VAL A 82 10.31 -5.13 3.04
CA VAL A 82 10.32 -3.75 2.52
C VAL A 82 9.40 -2.80 3.27
N CYS A 83 8.43 -3.34 4.02
CA CYS A 83 7.52 -2.59 4.87
C CYS A 83 7.32 -3.32 6.22
N ASN A 84 7.10 -2.52 7.26
CA ASN A 84 6.62 -3.01 8.55
C ASN A 84 5.12 -3.23 8.52
N SER A 85 4.38 -2.33 7.85
CA SER A 85 2.94 -2.45 7.68
C SER A 85 2.42 -1.65 6.49
N VAL A 86 1.21 -2.03 6.04
CA VAL A 86 0.37 -1.27 5.12
C VAL A 86 -1.01 -1.18 5.74
N THR A 87 -1.53 0.03 5.88
CA THR A 87 -2.89 0.28 6.35
C THR A 87 -3.75 0.71 5.18
N ARG A 88 -4.90 0.07 5.01
CA ARG A 88 -5.92 0.56 4.08
C ARG A 88 -7.00 1.29 4.86
N ILE A 89 -7.38 2.46 4.34
CA ILE A 89 -8.46 3.29 4.88
C ILE A 89 -9.54 3.42 3.81
N ASN A 90 -10.75 2.96 4.12
CA ASN A 90 -11.92 3.10 3.26
C ASN A 90 -12.87 4.13 3.87
N GLN A 91 -13.31 5.11 3.08
CA GLN A 91 -14.42 5.96 3.46
C GLN A 91 -15.73 5.20 3.25
N ILE A 92 -16.58 5.15 4.27
CA ILE A 92 -17.90 4.52 4.24
C ILE A 92 -18.96 5.56 4.56
N THR A 93 -20.11 5.43 3.92
CA THR A 93 -21.32 6.19 4.26
C THR A 93 -22.24 5.28 5.06
N TYR A 94 -22.63 5.72 6.26
CA TYR A 94 -23.60 5.04 7.11
C TYR A 94 -24.90 5.84 7.18
N PHE A 95 -26.02 5.13 7.23
CA PHE A 95 -27.35 5.70 7.46
C PHE A 95 -27.84 5.15 8.79
N ASP A 96 -28.10 6.05 9.74
CA ASP A 96 -28.71 5.68 11.01
C ASP A 96 -30.17 5.31 10.75
N THR A 97 -30.52 4.05 11.01
CA THR A 97 -31.86 3.53 10.70
C THR A 97 -32.89 3.83 11.79
N ASP A 98 -32.49 4.44 12.90
CA ASP A 98 -33.37 4.65 14.07
C ASP A 98 -34.16 5.98 14.03
N ASP A 99 -33.80 6.94 13.16
CA ASP A 99 -34.54 8.21 13.00
C ASP A 99 -35.13 8.34 11.59
N ALA A 100 -36.28 7.70 11.39
CA ALA A 100 -37.04 7.72 10.15
C ALA A 100 -37.82 9.05 9.97
N ASP A 101 -37.12 10.16 9.66
CA ASP A 101 -37.68 11.25 8.84
C ASP A 101 -36.64 12.26 8.29
N ASP A 102 -35.42 12.35 8.85
CA ASP A 102 -34.39 13.32 8.40
C ASP A 102 -32.95 12.83 8.69
N THR A 103 -32.63 11.59 8.32
CA THR A 103 -31.28 11.05 8.56
C THR A 103 -30.26 11.57 7.54
N GLU A 104 -29.40 12.49 7.96
CA GLU A 104 -28.23 12.90 7.17
C GLU A 104 -27.18 11.76 7.12
N PRO A 105 -26.59 11.48 5.95
CA PRO A 105 -25.56 10.45 5.83
C PRO A 105 -24.33 10.81 6.65
N LEU A 106 -23.90 9.90 7.53
CA LEU A 106 -22.66 10.04 8.28
C LEU A 106 -21.49 9.42 7.50
N THR A 107 -20.43 10.20 7.30
CA THR A 107 -19.16 9.68 6.79
C THR A 107 -18.31 9.12 7.92
N THR A 108 -17.95 7.85 7.80
CA THR A 108 -17.01 7.15 8.70
C THR A 108 -15.85 6.54 7.91
N PHE A 109 -14.83 6.06 8.62
CA PHE A 109 -13.67 5.39 8.03
C PHE A 109 -13.51 3.99 8.60
N ASP A 110 -13.41 3.03 7.69
CA ASP A 110 -12.99 1.66 7.99
C ASP A 110 -11.47 1.53 7.75
N ILE A 111 -10.78 0.90 8.70
CA ILE A 111 -9.33 0.81 8.74
C ILE A 111 -8.96 -0.65 8.88
N GLU A 112 -8.21 -1.18 7.91
CA GLU A 112 -7.77 -2.58 7.90
C GLU A 112 -6.26 -2.71 7.68
N ASN A 113 -5.70 -3.80 8.21
CA ASN A 113 -4.33 -4.20 7.92
C ASN A 113 -4.26 -4.81 6.51
N PHE A 114 -3.53 -4.16 5.62
CA PHE A 114 -3.35 -4.57 4.23
C PHE A 114 -1.95 -5.14 3.94
N SER A 115 -1.17 -5.43 4.98
CA SER A 115 0.24 -5.85 4.85
C SER A 115 0.40 -7.24 4.20
N HIS A 116 -0.68 -8.02 4.10
CA HIS A 116 -0.68 -9.32 3.42
C HIS A 116 -0.20 -9.24 1.96
N VAL A 117 -0.21 -8.07 1.34
CA VAL A 117 0.32 -7.87 -0.03
C VAL A 117 1.84 -8.11 -0.12
N PHE A 118 2.57 -7.95 0.99
CA PHE A 118 4.03 -8.14 1.09
C PHE A 118 4.46 -9.42 1.81
N TYR A 119 3.51 -10.21 2.34
CA TYR A 119 3.80 -11.44 3.08
C TYR A 119 3.36 -12.70 2.32
#